data_AF-A0A417YQ41-F1
#
_entry.id   AF-A0A417YQ41-F1
#
_cell.length_a   1.000
_cell.length_b   1.000
_cell.length_c   1.000
_cell.angle_alpha   90.00
_cell.angle_beta   90.00
_cell.angle_gamma   90.00
#
_symmetry.space_group_name_H-M   'P 1'
#
loop_
_entity.id
_entity.type
_entity.pdbx_description
1 polymer ?
#
loop_
_entity_poly.entity_id
_entity_poly.type
_entity_poly.pdbx_seq_one_letter_code
_entity_poly.pdbx_strand_id
1 'polypeptide(L)'
;MKGMDDESADRKEWTELARNTRYLKEKGLIIYVIPSYRFADKRIARFLATHFYNVGMMRFSDEDYEDFRQCIFIGNKKSGKHKEFNQKLFDFLVNMESDEFVFSKVTPIDKFVTAGKKWSVPPGIEELRTFYTKLAHKSDFSEGIRNSKGFQAFMNRSKPRQLEIGGDPILPLNVGQLALLLASGAVNGEIGEGENYHLVQGLELVKKIPSEEKKTHDNGSVTTITKIKTKREVSVKVICPTGRILKLV
;
A
#
# COMPACT_ATOMS: atom_id res chain seq x y z
N MET A 1 -29.00 30.88 -17.08
CA MET A 1 -28.43 29.80 -17.92
C MET A 1 -27.55 28.94 -17.01
N LYS A 2 -28.13 27.90 -16.38
CA LYS A 2 -27.35 26.91 -15.60
C LYS A 2 -26.55 26.10 -16.62
N GLY A 3 -25.23 26.24 -16.62
CA GLY A 3 -24.35 25.61 -17.59
C GLY A 3 -24.46 24.09 -17.54
N MET A 4 -24.80 23.48 -18.67
CA MET A 4 -24.63 22.05 -18.92
C MET A 4 -23.13 21.71 -18.88
N ASP A 5 -22.50 21.62 -17.69
CA ASP A 5 -21.34 20.73 -17.39
C ASP A 5 -20.82 20.81 -15.93
N ASP A 6 -21.55 21.43 -14.99
CA ASP A 6 -21.00 21.72 -13.65
C ASP A 6 -20.53 20.47 -12.86
N GLU A 7 -21.17 19.30 -13.02
CA GLU A 7 -20.75 18.05 -12.36
C GLU A 7 -19.40 17.51 -12.88
N SER A 8 -19.11 17.70 -14.16
CA SER A 8 -17.84 17.31 -14.79
C SER A 8 -16.72 18.23 -14.32
N ALA A 9 -17.02 19.53 -14.23
CA ALA A 9 -16.13 20.52 -13.64
C ALA A 9 -15.87 20.18 -12.16
N ASP A 10 -16.89 19.94 -11.32
CA ASP A 10 -16.77 19.56 -9.89
C ASP A 10 -15.77 18.44 -9.63
N ARG A 11 -15.74 17.46 -10.54
CA ARG A 11 -14.76 16.39 -10.49
C ARG A 11 -13.34 16.88 -10.76
N LYS A 12 -13.13 17.84 -11.65
CA LYS A 12 -11.82 18.38 -12.03
C LYS A 12 -11.18 19.20 -10.91
N GLU A 13 -11.85 20.18 -10.28
CA GLU A 13 -11.22 20.98 -9.21
C GLU A 13 -10.75 20.09 -8.06
N TRP A 14 -11.63 19.20 -7.59
CA TRP A 14 -11.28 18.21 -6.57
C TRP A 14 -10.12 17.31 -7.01
N THR A 15 -10.17 16.79 -8.24
CA THR A 15 -9.14 15.86 -8.74
C THR A 15 -7.79 16.55 -8.85
N GLU A 16 -7.76 17.80 -9.32
CA GLU A 16 -6.55 18.62 -9.39
C GLU A 16 -6.00 18.91 -8.00
N LEU A 17 -6.83 19.35 -7.05
CA LEU A 17 -6.40 19.59 -5.66
C LEU A 17 -5.81 18.32 -5.03
N ALA A 18 -6.52 17.19 -5.14
CA ALA A 18 -6.11 15.92 -4.56
C ALA A 18 -4.85 15.33 -5.23
N ARG A 19 -4.68 15.54 -6.54
CA ARG A 19 -3.51 15.10 -7.30
C ARG A 19 -2.29 15.95 -6.98
N ASN A 20 -2.40 17.27 -7.10
CA ASN A 20 -1.28 18.20 -6.95
C ASN A 20 -0.76 18.24 -5.50
N THR A 21 -1.64 18.07 -4.51
CA THR A 21 -1.23 17.99 -3.09
C THR A 21 -0.28 16.81 -2.80
N ARG A 22 -0.25 15.76 -3.64
CA ARG A 22 0.68 14.63 -3.49
C ARG A 22 2.12 15.03 -3.80
N TYR A 23 2.30 15.92 -4.77
CA TYR A 23 3.61 16.43 -5.20
C TYR A 23 4.11 17.60 -4.34
N LEU A 24 3.22 18.22 -3.55
CA LEU A 24 3.59 19.28 -2.64
C LEU A 24 4.42 18.75 -1.46
N LYS A 25 5.63 19.29 -1.29
CA LYS A 25 6.51 19.00 -0.14
C LYS A 25 5.81 19.35 1.18
N GLU A 26 6.14 18.64 2.26
CA GLU A 26 5.70 19.06 3.60
C GLU A 26 6.13 20.50 3.90
N LYS A 27 5.26 21.28 4.55
CA LYS A 27 5.41 22.73 4.76
C LYS A 27 5.47 23.56 3.46
N GLY A 28 5.36 22.91 2.30
CA GLY A 28 5.27 23.56 0.99
C GLY A 28 4.04 24.43 0.87
N LEU A 29 4.14 25.50 0.07
CA LEU A 29 3.07 26.45 -0.17
C LEU A 29 2.23 25.99 -1.36
N ILE A 30 0.90 26.03 -1.23
CA ILE A 30 -0.03 25.92 -2.36
C ILE A 30 -0.70 27.27 -2.59
N ILE A 31 -0.95 27.59 -3.86
CA ILE A 31 -1.88 28.63 -4.29
C ILE A 31 -2.91 27.92 -5.15
N TYR A 32 -4.17 28.03 -4.76
CA TYR A 32 -5.27 27.30 -5.37
C TYR A 32 -6.39 28.27 -5.72
N VAL A 33 -6.64 28.41 -7.03
CA VAL A 33 -7.54 29.43 -7.58
C VAL A 33 -8.70 28.74 -8.25
N ILE A 34 -9.90 28.94 -7.71
CA ILE A 34 -11.17 28.41 -8.23
C ILE A 34 -12.29 29.42 -7.95
N PRO A 35 -13.44 29.31 -8.61
CA PRO A 35 -14.60 30.14 -8.28
C PRO A 35 -15.00 29.98 -6.80
N SER A 36 -15.46 31.06 -6.18
CA SER A 36 -15.80 31.16 -4.76
C SER A 36 -16.72 30.04 -4.29
N TYR A 37 -17.82 29.81 -5.01
CA TYR A 37 -18.82 28.79 -4.69
C TYR A 37 -18.26 27.36 -4.69
N ARG A 38 -17.17 27.09 -5.45
CA ARG A 38 -16.53 25.76 -5.46
C ARG A 38 -15.75 25.46 -4.19
N PHE A 39 -15.36 26.48 -3.42
CA PHE A 39 -14.80 26.27 -2.08
C PHE A 39 -15.83 25.72 -1.08
N ALA A 40 -17.12 25.93 -1.32
CA ALA A 40 -18.19 25.45 -0.45
C ALA A 40 -18.48 23.94 -0.60
N ASP A 41 -17.94 23.30 -1.65
CA ASP A 41 -18.00 21.85 -1.78
C ASP A 41 -17.38 21.19 -0.53
N LYS A 42 -18.17 20.34 0.14
CA LYS A 42 -17.79 19.76 1.43
C LYS A 42 -16.50 18.92 1.33
N ARG A 43 -16.21 18.34 0.17
CA ARG A 43 -15.02 17.52 -0.04
C ARG A 43 -13.78 18.39 -0.13
N ILE A 44 -13.83 19.46 -0.94
CA ILE A 44 -12.77 20.48 -1.06
C ILE A 44 -12.56 21.17 0.29
N ALA A 45 -13.61 21.73 0.89
CA ALA A 45 -13.56 22.45 2.17
C ALA A 45 -12.91 21.60 3.28
N ARG A 46 -13.37 20.35 3.43
CA ARG A 46 -12.83 19.44 4.44
C ARG A 46 -11.36 19.11 4.17
N PHE A 47 -11.00 18.87 2.92
CA PHE A 47 -9.61 18.57 2.57
C PHE A 47 -8.68 19.74 2.89
N LEU A 48 -9.06 20.97 2.49
CA LEU A 48 -8.28 22.18 2.78
C LEU A 48 -8.12 22.40 4.29
N ALA A 49 -9.22 22.27 5.06
CA ALA A 49 -9.22 22.42 6.51
C ALA A 49 -8.38 21.37 7.26
N THR A 50 -8.31 20.14 6.74
CA THR A 50 -7.46 19.08 7.30
C THR A 50 -5.99 19.24 6.91
N HIS A 51 -5.68 19.62 5.67
CA HIS A 51 -4.33 19.44 5.11
C HIS A 51 -3.42 20.66 5.19
N PHE A 52 -3.97 21.86 5.41
CA PHE A 52 -3.22 23.10 5.32
C PHE A 52 -3.27 23.93 6.61
N TYR A 53 -2.24 24.74 6.82
CA TYR A 53 -2.09 25.72 7.89
C TYR A 53 -1.54 27.03 7.31
N ASN A 54 -1.46 28.10 8.14
CA ASN A 54 -1.03 29.43 7.68
C ASN A 54 -1.82 29.89 6.45
N VAL A 55 -3.14 29.75 6.54
CA VAL A 55 -4.05 29.92 5.41
C VAL A 55 -4.41 31.40 5.21
N GLY A 56 -4.45 31.83 3.96
CA GLY A 56 -5.10 33.04 3.51
C GLY A 56 -6.20 32.68 2.51
N MET A 57 -7.33 33.40 2.60
CA MET A 57 -8.34 33.43 1.55
C MET A 57 -8.44 34.87 1.05
N MET A 58 -8.41 35.04 -0.25
CA MET A 58 -8.57 36.32 -0.91
C MET A 58 -9.45 36.14 -2.15
N ARG A 59 -10.09 37.21 -2.57
CA ARG A 59 -10.84 37.25 -3.83
C ARG A 59 -10.07 38.10 -4.84
N PHE A 60 -10.36 37.90 -6.11
CA PHE A 60 -9.87 38.82 -7.13
C PHE A 60 -10.39 40.25 -6.89
N SER A 61 -9.75 41.21 -7.56
CA SER A 61 -10.13 42.62 -7.52
C SER A 61 -11.61 42.78 -7.88
N ASP A 62 -12.24 43.88 -7.45
CA ASP A 62 -13.65 44.15 -7.79
C ASP A 62 -13.87 44.22 -9.32
N GLU A 63 -12.84 44.61 -10.07
CA GLU A 63 -12.85 44.67 -11.54
C GLU A 63 -12.91 43.28 -12.19
N ASP A 64 -12.14 42.31 -11.66
CA ASP A 64 -12.00 40.97 -12.26
C ASP A 64 -12.94 39.92 -11.63
N TYR A 65 -13.51 40.21 -10.46
CA TYR A 65 -14.27 39.20 -9.70
C TYR A 65 -15.62 38.86 -10.35
N GLU A 66 -16.33 39.80 -10.98
CA GLU A 66 -17.66 39.49 -11.52
C GLU A 66 -17.62 38.47 -12.67
N ASP A 67 -16.56 38.48 -13.48
CA ASP A 67 -16.44 37.62 -14.67
C ASP A 67 -16.35 36.13 -14.33
N PHE A 68 -15.54 35.78 -13.32
CA PHE A 68 -15.21 34.38 -13.00
C PHE A 68 -15.42 34.01 -11.53
N ARG A 69 -15.77 34.98 -10.67
CA ARG A 69 -15.97 34.84 -9.22
C ARG A 69 -14.79 34.16 -8.53
N GLN A 70 -13.57 34.39 -9.02
CA GLN A 70 -12.41 33.64 -8.58
C GLN A 70 -11.95 34.08 -7.19
N CYS A 71 -11.65 33.08 -6.36
CA CYS A 71 -11.01 33.25 -5.07
C CYS A 71 -9.70 32.45 -5.05
N ILE A 72 -8.75 32.94 -4.28
CA ILE A 72 -7.42 32.39 -4.13
C ILE A 72 -7.28 31.90 -2.69
N PHE A 73 -7.09 30.60 -2.56
CA PHE A 73 -6.63 29.97 -1.33
C PHE A 73 -5.10 29.88 -1.37
N ILE A 74 -4.44 30.35 -0.31
CA ILE A 74 -3.01 30.20 -0.12
C ILE A 74 -2.76 29.53 1.24
N GLY A 75 -1.87 28.53 1.30
CA GLY A 75 -1.58 27.86 2.57
C GLY A 75 -0.42 26.89 2.51
N ASN A 76 0.17 26.60 3.67
CA ASN A 76 1.26 25.65 3.81
C ASN A 76 0.73 24.25 4.14
N LYS A 77 1.27 23.21 3.49
CA LYS A 77 0.90 21.81 3.74
C LYS A 77 1.36 21.35 5.12
N LYS A 78 0.44 20.87 5.96
CA LYS A 78 0.75 20.27 7.26
C LYS A 78 1.63 19.03 7.10
N SER A 79 2.62 18.88 7.99
CA SER A 79 3.50 17.71 8.11
C SER A 79 2.90 16.65 9.03
N GLY A 80 3.30 15.38 8.86
CA GLY A 80 2.95 14.29 9.76
C GLY A 80 1.67 13.52 9.40
N LYS A 81 1.47 12.38 10.09
CA LYS A 81 0.37 11.43 9.83
C LYS A 81 -0.96 11.88 10.42
N HIS A 82 -0.95 12.48 11.62
CA HIS A 82 -2.14 13.03 12.26
C HIS A 82 -2.20 14.53 11.98
N LYS A 83 -3.30 14.97 11.38
CA LYS A 83 -3.54 16.37 11.04
C LYS A 83 -4.78 16.84 11.77
N GLU A 84 -4.63 17.87 12.58
CA GLU A 84 -5.76 18.49 13.26
C GLU A 84 -6.69 19.14 12.23
N PHE A 85 -7.98 18.89 12.37
CA PHE A 85 -8.99 19.49 11.52
C PHE A 85 -9.29 20.92 11.97
N ASN A 86 -9.15 21.89 11.07
CA ASN A 86 -9.49 23.28 11.37
C ASN A 86 -10.97 23.56 11.12
N GLN A 87 -11.80 23.42 12.16
CA GLN A 87 -13.24 23.66 12.10
C GLN A 87 -13.58 25.08 11.60
N LYS A 88 -12.88 26.10 12.11
CA LYS A 88 -13.13 27.51 11.72
C LYS A 88 -12.91 27.74 10.23
N LEU A 89 -11.86 27.15 9.66
CA LEU A 89 -11.59 27.23 8.23
C LEU A 89 -12.65 26.48 7.43
N PHE A 90 -13.07 25.30 7.88
CA PHE A 90 -14.14 24.56 7.22
C PHE A 90 -15.44 25.35 7.17
N ASP A 91 -15.88 25.89 8.32
CA ASP A 91 -17.10 26.69 8.40
C ASP A 91 -17.01 27.93 7.52
N PHE A 92 -15.84 28.59 7.48
CA PHE A 92 -15.60 29.72 6.58
C PHE A 92 -15.76 29.32 5.10
N LEU A 93 -15.17 28.20 4.67
CA LEU A 93 -15.20 27.74 3.27
C LEU A 93 -16.61 27.34 2.82
N VAL A 94 -17.39 26.71 3.70
CA VAL A 94 -18.79 26.32 3.40
C VAL A 94 -19.68 27.54 3.13
N ASN A 95 -19.36 28.71 3.70
CA ASN A 95 -20.10 29.94 3.46
C ASN A 95 -19.69 30.67 2.15
N MET A 96 -18.67 30.19 1.43
CA MET A 96 -18.18 30.82 0.20
C MET A 96 -19.13 30.68 -1.01
N GLU A 97 -20.24 29.96 -0.87
CA GLU A 97 -21.32 29.90 -1.87
C GLU A 97 -22.07 31.23 -1.97
N SER A 98 -22.13 32.01 -0.89
CA SER A 98 -22.82 33.31 -0.87
C SER A 98 -21.88 34.44 -1.33
N ASP A 99 -22.27 35.15 -2.39
CA ASP A 99 -21.53 36.32 -2.85
C ASP A 99 -21.48 37.42 -1.77
N GLU A 100 -22.57 37.63 -1.03
CA GLU A 100 -22.58 38.60 0.08
C GLU A 100 -21.55 38.26 1.15
N PHE A 101 -21.37 36.98 1.46
CA PHE A 101 -20.34 36.52 2.37
C PHE A 101 -18.94 36.79 1.78
N VAL A 102 -18.73 36.51 0.50
CA VAL A 102 -17.45 36.74 -0.16
C VAL A 102 -17.07 38.23 -0.16
N PHE A 103 -17.99 39.12 -0.56
CA PHE A 103 -17.73 40.56 -0.55
C PHE A 103 -17.49 41.14 0.84
N SER A 104 -18.17 40.62 1.87
CA SER A 104 -18.07 41.14 3.24
C SER A 104 -16.91 40.56 4.04
N LYS A 105 -16.53 39.29 3.82
CA LYS A 105 -15.55 38.56 4.64
C LYS A 105 -14.27 38.20 3.91
N VAL A 106 -14.24 38.20 2.59
CA VAL A 106 -13.04 37.87 1.80
C VAL A 106 -12.41 39.14 1.26
N THR A 107 -11.17 39.39 1.64
CA THR A 107 -10.45 40.59 1.22
C THR A 107 -9.97 40.46 -0.24
N PRO A 108 -10.07 41.52 -1.05
CA PRO A 108 -9.44 41.61 -2.36
C PRO A 108 -7.91 41.39 -2.32
N ILE A 109 -7.37 40.81 -3.39
CA ILE A 109 -5.93 40.52 -3.53
C ILE A 109 -5.05 41.79 -3.49
N ASP A 110 -5.48 42.89 -4.10
CA ASP A 110 -4.77 44.19 -4.13
C ASP A 110 -4.50 44.73 -2.72
N LYS A 111 -5.48 44.62 -1.82
CA LYS A 111 -5.31 45.01 -0.40
C LYS A 111 -4.33 44.09 0.32
N PHE A 112 -4.33 42.80 0.00
CA PHE A 112 -3.37 41.85 0.57
C PHE A 112 -1.93 42.14 0.15
N VAL A 113 -1.72 42.49 -1.13
CA VAL A 113 -0.42 42.88 -1.69
C VAL A 113 0.05 44.20 -1.04
N THR A 114 -0.84 45.18 -0.93
CA THR A 114 -0.55 46.48 -0.30
C THR A 114 -0.16 46.33 1.17
N ALA A 115 -0.79 45.40 1.91
CA ALA A 115 -0.45 45.11 3.30
C ALA A 115 0.91 44.40 3.48
N GLY A 116 1.60 44.02 2.40
CA GLY A 116 2.93 43.42 2.44
C GLY A 116 2.97 42.03 3.10
N LYS A 117 1.85 41.30 3.13
CA LYS A 117 1.78 39.99 3.77
C LYS A 117 2.51 38.95 2.92
N LYS A 118 3.47 38.25 3.53
CA LYS A 118 4.35 37.29 2.85
C LYS A 118 4.18 35.88 3.39
N TRP A 119 4.32 34.89 2.52
CA TRP A 119 4.44 33.49 2.88
C TRP A 119 5.85 33.00 2.61
N SER A 120 6.37 32.18 3.51
CA SER A 120 7.67 31.53 3.31
C SER A 120 7.51 30.28 2.46
N VAL A 121 8.30 30.19 1.40
CA VAL A 121 8.40 29.00 0.55
C VAL A 121 9.60 28.19 1.06
N PRO A 122 9.41 26.93 1.49
CA PRO A 122 10.53 26.13 1.97
C PRO A 122 11.54 25.88 0.84
N PRO A 123 12.84 25.77 1.14
CA PRO A 123 13.85 25.49 0.14
C PRO A 123 13.56 24.16 -0.57
N GLY A 124 13.78 24.18 -1.89
CA GLY A 124 13.67 23.00 -2.75
C GLY A 124 14.79 22.00 -2.51
N ILE A 125 14.76 20.88 -3.24
CA ILE A 125 15.93 20.00 -3.35
C ILE A 125 16.86 20.68 -4.36
N GLU A 126 18.04 21.10 -3.93
CA GLU A 126 19.00 21.82 -4.78
C GLU A 126 19.66 20.88 -5.81
N GLU A 127 19.88 19.62 -5.44
CA GLU A 127 20.40 18.61 -6.36
C GLU A 127 19.26 17.95 -7.14
N LEU A 128 19.08 18.39 -8.40
CA LEU A 128 18.24 17.70 -9.36
C LEU A 128 18.81 16.28 -9.59
N ARG A 129 18.08 15.25 -9.14
CA ARG A 129 18.38 13.88 -9.53
C ARG A 129 18.15 13.76 -11.03
N THR A 130 19.23 13.70 -11.80
CA THR A 130 19.16 13.37 -13.22
C THR A 130 18.51 12.01 -13.38
N PHE A 131 17.33 11.97 -13.99
CA PHE A 131 16.74 10.72 -14.46
C PHE A 131 17.05 10.59 -15.95
N TYR A 132 17.57 9.43 -16.34
CA TYR A 132 17.86 9.13 -17.75
C TYR A 132 16.67 8.35 -18.34
N THR A 133 16.18 8.80 -19.49
CA THR A 133 15.14 8.12 -20.29
C THR A 133 15.68 6.93 -21.09
N LYS A 134 16.99 6.63 -21.00
CA LYS A 134 17.57 5.47 -21.68
C LYS A 134 17.05 4.22 -20.98
N LEU A 135 16.38 3.36 -21.76
CA LEU A 135 16.08 1.98 -21.38
C LEU A 135 17.39 1.33 -20.93
N ALA A 136 17.59 1.24 -19.62
CA ALA A 136 18.78 0.65 -19.04
C ALA A 136 18.94 -0.78 -19.57
N HIS A 137 20.18 -1.18 -19.83
CA HIS A 137 20.44 -2.48 -20.43
C HIS A 137 20.03 -3.57 -19.42
N LYS A 138 19.52 -4.70 -19.91
CA LYS A 138 19.09 -5.82 -19.02
C LYS A 138 20.21 -6.28 -18.07
N SER A 139 21.48 -6.09 -18.46
CA SER A 139 22.67 -6.31 -17.63
C SER A 139 22.64 -5.52 -16.34
N ASP A 140 22.18 -4.27 -16.38
CA ASP A 140 22.26 -3.30 -15.29
C ASP A 140 21.31 -3.65 -14.15
N PHE A 141 20.24 -4.42 -14.46
CA PHE A 141 19.27 -4.91 -13.48
C PHE A 141 19.59 -6.30 -12.93
N SER A 142 20.46 -7.05 -13.59
CA SER A 142 20.73 -8.45 -13.22
C SER A 142 21.28 -8.55 -11.79
N GLU A 143 22.19 -7.66 -11.42
CA GLU A 143 22.79 -7.60 -10.09
C GLU A 143 21.79 -7.07 -9.04
N GLY A 144 21.01 -6.05 -9.41
CA GLY A 144 19.94 -5.51 -8.55
C GLY A 144 18.86 -6.54 -8.23
N ILE A 145 18.46 -7.36 -9.21
CA ILE A 145 17.49 -8.44 -9.01
C ILE A 145 18.08 -9.53 -8.12
N ARG A 146 19.33 -9.99 -8.38
CA ARG A 146 20.02 -11.00 -7.56
C ARG A 146 20.12 -10.59 -6.09
N ASN A 147 20.35 -9.31 -5.83
CA ASN A 147 20.48 -8.77 -4.48
C ASN A 147 19.15 -8.28 -3.88
N SER A 148 18.04 -8.36 -4.62
CA SER A 148 16.75 -7.90 -4.14
C SER A 148 16.18 -8.82 -3.05
N LYS A 149 15.54 -8.22 -2.04
CA LYS A 149 14.83 -8.98 -0.98
C LYS A 149 13.76 -9.91 -1.54
N GLY A 150 13.08 -9.50 -2.62
CA GLY A 150 12.05 -10.30 -3.28
C GLY A 150 12.62 -11.55 -3.93
N PHE A 151 13.74 -11.43 -4.63
CA PHE A 151 14.41 -12.57 -5.25
C PHE A 151 15.03 -13.51 -4.21
N GLN A 152 15.59 -12.98 -3.13
CA GLN A 152 16.05 -13.80 -2.00
C GLN A 152 14.89 -14.56 -1.33
N ALA A 153 13.73 -13.91 -1.15
CA ALA A 153 12.54 -14.58 -0.64
C ALA A 153 12.02 -15.67 -1.59
N PHE A 154 12.09 -15.45 -2.91
CA PHE A 154 11.79 -16.48 -3.92
C PHE A 154 12.74 -17.66 -3.81
N MET A 155 14.05 -17.41 -3.82
CA MET A 155 15.08 -18.45 -3.66
C MET A 155 14.86 -19.27 -2.38
N ASN A 156 14.56 -18.62 -1.26
CA ASN A 156 14.30 -19.33 0.00
C ASN A 156 13.00 -20.15 -0.01
N ARG A 157 11.98 -19.76 -0.79
CA ARG A 157 10.76 -20.56 -0.98
C ARG A 157 10.97 -21.72 -1.93
N SER A 158 11.83 -21.55 -2.92
CA SER A 158 12.13 -22.56 -3.95
C SER A 158 13.26 -23.50 -3.58
N LYS A 159 14.05 -23.18 -2.54
CA LYS A 159 15.04 -24.09 -1.97
C LYS A 159 14.33 -25.37 -1.49
N PRO A 160 14.76 -26.55 -1.95
CA PRO A 160 14.30 -27.80 -1.37
C PRO A 160 14.55 -27.76 0.14
N ARG A 161 13.52 -28.07 0.94
CA ARG A 161 13.69 -28.21 2.38
C ARG A 161 14.46 -29.50 2.62
N GLN A 162 15.78 -29.40 2.67
CA GLN A 162 16.62 -30.50 3.16
C GLN A 162 16.56 -30.44 4.69
N LEU A 163 16.04 -31.51 5.30
CA LEU A 163 16.29 -31.77 6.71
C LEU A 163 17.74 -32.24 6.79
N GLU A 164 18.66 -31.38 7.22
CA GLU A 164 20.00 -31.83 7.58
C GLU A 164 19.91 -32.51 8.95
N ILE A 165 19.85 -33.84 8.93
CA ILE A 165 20.11 -34.64 10.12
C ILE A 165 21.58 -35.02 10.08
N GLY A 166 22.37 -34.34 10.90
CA GLY A 166 23.77 -34.66 11.09
C GLY A 166 23.98 -35.77 12.11
N GLY A 167 25.14 -36.42 12.00
CA GLY A 167 25.70 -37.33 12.99
C GLY A 167 25.57 -38.81 12.64
N ASP A 168 26.63 -39.57 12.93
CA ASP A 168 26.52 -41.02 13.06
C ASP A 168 25.88 -41.29 14.42
N PRO A 169 24.66 -41.86 14.48
CA PRO A 169 24.05 -42.16 15.75
C PRO A 169 24.96 -43.12 16.52
N ILE A 170 25.27 -42.77 17.77
CA ILE A 170 26.18 -43.55 18.65
C ILE A 170 25.62 -44.98 18.88
N LEU A 171 24.33 -45.19 18.63
CA LEU A 171 23.64 -46.47 18.71
C LEU A 171 22.94 -46.80 17.39
N PRO A 172 22.85 -48.09 17.00
CA PRO A 172 22.04 -48.51 15.87
C PRO A 172 20.59 -48.08 16.05
N LEU A 173 20.02 -47.46 15.01
CA LEU A 173 18.61 -47.09 15.01
C LEU A 173 17.77 -48.36 14.95
N ASN A 174 16.78 -48.46 15.84
CA ASN A 174 15.80 -49.53 15.75
C ASN A 174 14.80 -49.28 14.60
N VAL A 175 14.08 -50.32 14.20
CA VAL A 175 13.13 -50.27 13.07
C VAL A 175 12.07 -49.18 13.24
N GLY A 176 11.59 -48.94 14.46
CA GLY A 176 10.59 -47.90 14.74
C GLY A 176 11.15 -46.48 14.60
N GLN A 177 12.38 -46.25 15.05
CA GLN A 177 13.09 -44.98 14.89
C GLN A 177 13.41 -44.71 13.42
N LEU A 178 13.83 -45.73 12.67
CA LEU A 178 14.06 -45.63 11.23
C LEU A 178 12.77 -45.29 10.49
N ALA A 179 11.66 -45.93 10.84
CA ALA A 179 10.34 -45.63 10.27
C ALA A 179 9.90 -44.19 10.57
N LEU A 180 10.18 -43.67 11.77
CA LEU A 180 9.88 -42.28 12.14
C LEU A 180 10.74 -41.26 11.38
N LEU A 181 12.01 -41.56 11.18
CA LEU A 181 12.93 -40.73 10.39
C LEU A 181 12.58 -40.75 8.89
N LEU A 182 12.20 -41.90 8.36
CA LEU A 182 11.64 -41.99 7.01
C LEU A 182 10.32 -41.20 6.91
N ALA A 183 9.43 -41.33 7.88
CA ALA A 183 8.14 -40.64 7.88
C ALA A 183 8.25 -39.11 7.94
N SER A 184 9.28 -38.60 8.62
CA SER A 184 9.55 -37.18 8.76
C SER A 184 10.37 -36.58 7.61
N GLY A 185 10.73 -37.38 6.60
CA GLY A 185 11.57 -36.96 5.47
C GLY A 185 13.02 -36.66 5.86
N ALA A 186 13.42 -37.23 7.00
CA ALA A 186 14.68 -37.07 7.69
C ALA A 186 15.75 -38.06 7.21
N VAL A 187 15.33 -39.20 6.64
CA VAL A 187 16.18 -40.17 5.96
C VAL A 187 15.75 -40.22 4.50
N ASN A 188 16.65 -39.80 3.62
CA ASN A 188 16.49 -39.87 2.17
C ASN A 188 17.81 -40.35 1.57
N GLY A 189 17.76 -41.26 0.61
CA GLY A 189 18.96 -41.76 -0.07
C GLY A 189 19.01 -43.28 -0.19
N GLU A 190 20.21 -43.81 -0.23
CA GLU A 190 20.51 -45.22 -0.49
C GLU A 190 20.48 -46.01 0.83
N ILE A 191 19.77 -47.12 0.87
CA ILE A 191 19.64 -47.99 2.04
C ILE A 191 19.89 -49.43 1.61
N GLY A 192 20.70 -50.16 2.37
CA GLY A 192 20.99 -51.57 2.15
C GLY A 192 22.08 -51.82 1.10
N GLU A 193 22.36 -53.10 0.86
CA GLU A 193 23.41 -53.57 -0.04
C GLU A 193 22.89 -54.75 -0.88
N GLY A 194 23.42 -54.90 -2.11
CA GLY A 194 23.07 -56.01 -3.02
C GLY A 194 21.59 -56.07 -3.37
N GLU A 195 20.96 -57.23 -3.16
CA GLU A 195 19.54 -57.47 -3.46
C GLU A 195 18.57 -56.66 -2.56
N ASN A 196 19.06 -56.16 -1.41
CA ASN A 196 18.28 -55.33 -0.48
C ASN A 196 18.59 -53.82 -0.65
N TYR A 197 19.23 -53.44 -1.76
CA TYR A 197 19.54 -52.04 -2.05
C TYR A 197 18.28 -51.28 -2.49
N HIS A 198 17.96 -50.20 -1.80
CA HIS A 198 16.77 -49.41 -2.07
C HIS A 198 17.10 -47.92 -2.02
N LEU A 199 16.58 -47.17 -3.00
CA LEU A 199 16.53 -45.71 -2.88
C LEU A 199 15.22 -45.33 -2.21
N VAL A 200 15.30 -44.65 -1.07
CA VAL A 200 14.13 -44.28 -0.28
C VAL A 200 14.04 -42.77 -0.15
N GLN A 201 12.82 -42.26 -0.34
CA GLN A 201 12.49 -40.85 -0.09
C GLN A 201 11.27 -40.77 0.81
N GLY A 202 11.48 -40.28 2.03
CA GLY A 202 10.45 -39.94 2.99
C GLY A 202 9.88 -38.55 2.74
N LEU A 203 8.55 -38.40 2.77
CA LEU A 203 7.88 -37.11 2.55
C LEU A 203 6.77 -36.89 3.58
N GLU A 204 6.88 -35.80 4.34
CA GLU A 204 5.75 -35.24 5.10
C GLU A 204 4.85 -34.44 4.16
N LEU A 205 3.66 -34.95 3.89
CA LEU A 205 2.62 -34.28 3.12
C LEU A 205 1.77 -33.42 4.04
N VAL A 206 2.10 -32.13 4.10
CA VAL A 206 1.32 -31.14 4.86
C VAL A 206 0.22 -30.56 3.96
N LYS A 207 -1.04 -30.90 4.26
CA LYS A 207 -2.22 -30.36 3.59
C LYS A 207 -2.96 -29.41 4.53
N LYS A 208 -3.28 -28.21 4.06
CA LYS A 208 -4.20 -27.30 4.78
C LYS A 208 -5.60 -27.53 4.25
N ILE A 209 -6.49 -28.01 5.10
CA ILE A 209 -7.89 -28.26 4.76
C ILE A 209 -8.69 -27.10 5.37
N PRO A 210 -9.19 -26.16 4.54
CA PRO A 210 -10.11 -25.15 5.01
C PRO A 210 -11.47 -25.81 5.29
N SER A 211 -12.03 -25.54 6.46
CA SER A 211 -13.40 -25.90 6.81
C SER A 211 -14.14 -24.63 7.22
N GLU A 212 -15.31 -24.41 6.66
CA GLU A 212 -16.19 -23.30 7.00
C GLU A 212 -17.29 -23.77 7.93
N GLU A 213 -17.44 -23.09 9.06
CA GLU A 213 -18.52 -23.32 10.00
C GLU A 213 -19.36 -22.04 10.06
N LYS A 214 -20.63 -22.13 9.66
CA LYS A 214 -21.57 -21.01 9.73
C LYS A 214 -22.28 -21.06 11.07
N LYS A 215 -22.07 -20.05 11.92
CA LYS A 215 -22.84 -19.86 13.14
C LYS A 215 -23.88 -18.77 12.91
N THR A 216 -25.14 -19.15 13.04
CA THR A 216 -26.27 -18.20 13.03
C THR A 216 -26.52 -17.77 14.47
N HIS A 217 -26.47 -16.47 14.72
CA HIS A 217 -26.82 -15.89 16.02
C HIS A 217 -28.32 -15.61 16.07
N ASP A 218 -28.89 -15.57 17.28
CA ASP A 218 -30.35 -15.38 17.52
C ASP A 218 -30.92 -14.07 16.93
N ASN A 219 -30.05 -13.11 16.59
CA ASN A 219 -30.40 -11.85 15.95
C ASN A 219 -30.43 -11.91 14.40
N GLY A 220 -30.28 -13.10 13.80
CA GLY A 220 -30.27 -13.29 12.34
C GLY A 220 -28.94 -12.98 11.66
N SER A 221 -27.91 -12.56 12.39
CA SER A 221 -26.56 -12.36 11.82
C SER A 221 -25.84 -13.71 11.65
N VAL A 222 -25.22 -13.92 10.48
CA VAL A 222 -24.48 -15.14 10.15
C VAL A 222 -22.99 -14.84 10.18
N THR A 223 -22.27 -15.44 11.13
CA THR A 223 -20.81 -15.36 11.20
C THR A 223 -20.23 -16.60 10.53
N THR A 224 -19.45 -16.40 9.46
CA THR A 224 -18.71 -17.49 8.80
C THR A 224 -17.33 -17.60 9.43
N ILE A 225 -17.08 -18.69 10.13
CA ILE A 225 -15.78 -18.97 10.76
C ILE A 225 -15.00 -19.90 9.83
N THR A 226 -13.93 -19.37 9.23
CA THR A 226 -12.99 -20.19 8.47
C THR A 226 -11.96 -20.81 9.41
N LYS A 227 -12.07 -22.12 9.66
CA LYS A 227 -11.06 -22.89 10.39
C LYS A 227 -10.10 -23.52 9.39
N ILE A 228 -8.80 -23.30 9.56
CA ILE A 228 -7.77 -23.95 8.74
C ILE A 228 -7.19 -25.09 9.56
N LYS A 229 -7.54 -26.34 9.23
CA LYS A 229 -6.96 -27.53 9.85
C LYS A 229 -5.73 -27.96 9.07
N THR A 230 -4.60 -28.13 9.75
CA THR A 230 -3.39 -28.70 9.15
C THR A 230 -3.47 -30.22 9.29
N LYS A 231 -3.57 -30.95 8.18
CA LYS A 231 -3.47 -32.41 8.12
C LYS A 231 -2.06 -32.78 7.66
N ARG A 232 -1.40 -33.67 8.39
CA ARG A 232 -0.07 -34.19 8.06
C ARG A 232 -0.22 -35.66 7.72
N GLU A 233 0.20 -36.04 6.53
CA GLU A 233 0.23 -37.43 6.05
C GLU A 233 1.68 -37.79 5.73
N VAL A 234 2.02 -39.07 5.85
CA VAL A 234 3.35 -39.57 5.51
C VAL A 234 3.26 -40.26 4.16
N SER A 235 4.26 -40.08 3.30
CA SER A 235 4.41 -40.92 2.12
C SER A 235 5.88 -41.29 1.94
N VAL A 236 6.13 -42.58 1.71
CA VAL A 236 7.47 -43.10 1.44
C VAL A 236 7.49 -43.63 0.02
N LYS A 237 8.43 -43.13 -0.79
CA LYS A 237 8.71 -43.69 -2.11
C LYS A 237 9.95 -44.57 -2.02
N VAL A 238 9.87 -45.75 -2.61
CA VAL A 238 10.96 -46.74 -2.63
C VAL A 238 11.25 -47.12 -4.08
N ILE A 239 12.51 -47.12 -4.47
CA ILE A 239 12.98 -47.66 -5.75
C ILE A 239 13.80 -48.91 -5.45
N CYS A 240 13.35 -50.04 -5.98
CA CYS A 240 14.04 -51.32 -5.83
C CYS A 240 15.18 -51.48 -6.85
N PRO A 241 16.11 -52.45 -6.66
CA PRO A 241 17.19 -52.72 -7.63
C PRO A 241 16.66 -53.07 -9.03
N THR A 242 15.46 -53.65 -9.08
CA THR A 242 14.72 -53.99 -10.31
C THR A 242 14.13 -52.78 -11.04
N GLY A 243 14.33 -51.56 -10.55
CA GLY A 243 13.78 -50.32 -11.11
C GLY A 243 12.30 -50.08 -10.79
N ARG A 244 11.66 -50.95 -9.99
CA ARG A 244 10.27 -50.77 -9.56
C ARG A 244 10.16 -49.63 -8.56
N ILE A 245 9.20 -48.73 -8.80
CA ILE A 245 8.89 -47.60 -7.91
C ILE A 245 7.63 -47.95 -7.12
N LEU A 246 7.76 -48.01 -5.80
CA LEU A 246 6.66 -48.23 -4.86
C LEU A 246 6.36 -46.95 -4.10
N LYS A 247 5.07 -46.65 -3.93
CA LYS A 247 4.60 -45.56 -3.07
C LYS A 247 3.82 -46.15 -1.90
N LEU A 248 4.40 -46.03 -0.72
CA LEU A 248 3.78 -46.39 0.55
C LEU A 248 3.11 -45.13 1.11
N VAL A 249 1.84 -45.23 1.46
CA VAL A 249 0.99 -44.14 1.99
C VAL A 249 0.29 -44.64 3.24
#